data_AF-A0A0L6WMU9-F1
#
_entry.id   AF-A0A0L6WMU9-F1
#
_cell.length_a   1.000
_cell.length_b   1.000
_cell.length_c   1.000
_cell.angle_alpha   90.00
_cell.angle_beta   90.00
_cell.angle_gamma   90.00
#
_symmetry.space_group_name_H-M   'P 1'
#
loop_
_entity.id
_entity.type
_entity.pdbx_description
1 polymer ?
#
loop_
_entity_poly.entity_id
_entity_poly.type
_entity_poly.pdbx_seq_one_letter_code
_entity_poly.pdbx_strand_id
1 'polypeptide(L)'
;MLLQFDPNNPMLSNWLAFTQEFLIKFGIFDTVAEVEENLFNFQMHDNKHFMTFIIQFKQEAYKTGWNYNALRFTLHCALPQWIKDILHLAPKQTTYNGYKALITQVDQHY
;
A
#
# COMPACT_ATOMS: atom_id res chain seq x y z
N MET A 1 -6.29 25.54 16.40
CA MET A 1 -5.91 26.16 17.69
C MET A 1 -4.91 25.24 18.36
N LEU A 2 -3.66 25.70 18.52
CA LEU A 2 -2.57 24.92 19.11
C LEU A 2 -2.82 24.72 20.62
N LEU A 3 -2.44 23.55 21.14
CA LEU A 3 -2.70 23.02 22.47
C LEU A 3 -2.57 24.08 23.59
N GLN A 4 -3.67 24.33 24.33
CA GLN A 4 -3.55 24.98 25.64
C GLN A 4 -2.87 24.00 26.60
N PHE A 5 -1.82 24.46 27.28
CA PHE A 5 -1.07 23.65 28.23
C PHE A 5 -1.91 23.42 29.49
N ASP A 6 -2.35 22.18 29.71
CA ASP A 6 -2.97 21.73 30.95
C ASP A 6 -2.01 20.77 31.67
N PRO A 7 -1.45 21.15 32.83
CA PRO A 7 -0.51 20.33 33.58
C PRO A 7 -1.14 19.07 34.18
N ASN A 8 -2.48 18.99 34.28
CA ASN A 8 -3.19 17.80 34.74
C ASN A 8 -3.59 16.87 33.59
N ASN A 9 -3.17 17.17 32.35
CA ASN A 9 -3.54 16.37 31.20
C ASN A 9 -2.95 14.95 31.33
N PRO A 10 -3.78 13.90 31.25
CA PRO A 10 -3.31 12.51 31.34
C PRO A 10 -2.28 12.13 30.27
N MET A 11 -2.21 12.85 29.13
CA MET A 11 -1.14 12.68 28.14
C MET A 11 0.27 12.93 28.68
N LEU A 12 0.42 13.78 29.71
CA LEU A 12 1.74 14.14 30.24
C LEU A 12 2.31 13.05 31.17
N SER A 13 1.47 12.15 31.67
CA SER A 13 1.84 11.14 32.66
C SER A 13 1.48 9.69 32.27
N ASN A 14 0.70 9.49 31.21
CA ASN A 14 0.28 8.18 30.73
C ASN A 14 0.60 8.01 29.23
N TRP A 15 1.46 7.03 28.93
CA TRP A 15 1.90 6.72 27.55
C TRP A 15 0.76 6.31 26.61
N LEU A 16 -0.22 5.57 27.10
CA LEU A 16 -1.39 5.18 26.30
C LEU A 16 -2.26 6.41 25.99
N ALA A 17 -2.48 7.29 26.99
CA ALA A 17 -3.23 8.52 26.79
C ALA A 17 -2.51 9.48 25.81
N PHE A 18 -1.18 9.59 25.93
CA PHE A 18 -0.35 10.35 25.00
C PHE A 18 -0.52 9.86 23.56
N THR A 19 -0.33 8.56 23.34
CA THR A 19 -0.38 7.98 21.99
C THR A 19 -1.77 8.09 21.37
N GLN A 20 -2.85 7.90 22.14
CA GLN A 20 -4.22 8.07 21.67
C GLN A 20 -4.51 9.51 21.23
N GLU A 21 -4.24 10.50 22.07
CA GLU A 21 -4.48 11.90 21.73
C GLU A 21 -3.56 12.39 20.62
N PHE A 22 -2.32 11.90 20.57
CA PHE A 22 -1.41 12.18 19.46
C PHE A 22 -1.96 11.63 18.14
N LEU A 23 -2.46 10.39 18.12
CA LEU A 23 -3.13 9.81 16.96
C LEU A 23 -4.41 10.56 16.61
N ILE A 24 -5.20 11.03 17.59
CA ILE A 24 -6.42 11.81 17.33
C ILE A 24 -6.09 13.16 16.66
N LYS A 25 -5.00 13.82 17.06
CA LYS A 25 -4.65 15.16 16.55
C LYS A 25 -3.79 15.14 15.28
N PHE A 26 -2.95 14.11 15.11
CA PHE A 26 -1.93 14.05 14.07
C PHE A 26 -1.99 12.76 13.24
N GLY A 27 -2.77 11.76 13.68
CA GLY A 27 -2.98 10.55 12.93
C GLY A 27 -3.88 10.81 11.72
N ILE A 28 -3.47 10.25 10.58
CA ILE A 28 -4.32 10.15 9.41
C ILE A 28 -5.23 8.96 9.68
N PHE A 29 -6.51 9.22 9.97
CA PHE A 29 -7.53 8.18 10.07
C PHE A 29 -8.09 7.89 8.68
N ASP A 30 -7.26 7.36 7.79
CA ASP A 30 -7.80 6.72 6.59
C ASP A 30 -8.66 5.55 7.11
N THR A 31 -9.95 5.56 6.81
CA THR A 31 -10.78 4.40 7.16
C THR A 31 -10.28 3.18 6.38
N VAL A 32 -10.46 1.97 6.90
CA VAL A 32 -10.09 0.75 6.15
C VAL A 32 -10.70 0.78 4.74
N ALA A 33 -11.96 1.22 4.62
CA ALA A 33 -12.64 1.37 3.34
C ALA A 33 -11.93 2.35 2.38
N GLU A 34 -11.48 3.50 2.89
CA GLU A 34 -10.76 4.51 2.10
C GLU A 34 -9.38 4.00 1.64
N VAL A 35 -8.65 3.29 2.51
CA VAL A 35 -7.38 2.66 2.14
C VAL A 35 -7.59 1.62 1.05
N GLU A 36 -8.61 0.77 1.19
CA GLU A 36 -8.93 -0.26 0.22
C GLU A 36 -9.35 0.35 -1.13
N GLU A 37 -10.21 1.37 -1.11
CA GLU A 37 -10.63 2.11 -2.31
C GLU A 37 -9.45 2.76 -3.02
N ASN A 38 -8.58 3.44 -2.28
CA ASN A 38 -7.36 4.03 -2.83
C ASN A 38 -6.47 2.97 -3.49
N LEU A 39 -6.32 1.81 -2.86
CA LEU A 39 -5.51 0.71 -3.39
C LEU A 39 -6.14 0.06 -4.63
N PHE A 40 -7.46 -0.05 -4.71
CA PHE A 40 -8.16 -0.55 -5.91
C PHE A 40 -8.06 0.41 -7.09
N ASN A 41 -8.04 1.71 -6.81
CA ASN A 41 -7.86 2.75 -7.82
C ASN A 41 -6.38 2.98 -8.18
N PHE A 42 -5.44 2.38 -7.43
CA PHE A 42 -4.01 2.55 -7.64
C PHE A 42 -3.53 1.73 -8.85
N GLN A 43 -3.47 2.36 -10.02
CA GLN A 43 -3.04 1.72 -11.26
C GLN A 43 -1.63 2.15 -11.69
N MET A 44 -0.91 1.21 -12.29
CA MET A 44 0.35 1.48 -12.99
C MET A 44 0.02 2.09 -14.35
N HIS A 45 0.51 3.29 -14.60
CA HIS A 45 0.39 3.91 -15.92
C HIS A 45 1.41 3.32 -16.89
N ASP A 46 1.07 3.29 -18.19
CA ASP A 46 1.88 2.64 -19.24
C ASP A 46 3.32 3.16 -19.35
N ASN A 47 3.58 4.39 -18.93
CA ASN A 47 4.90 5.03 -18.99
C ASN A 47 5.70 4.98 -17.68
N LYS A 48 5.19 4.33 -16.64
CA LYS A 48 5.87 4.20 -15.36
C LYS A 48 6.55 2.85 -15.25
N HIS A 49 7.79 2.84 -14.78
CA HIS A 49 8.48 1.60 -14.42
C HIS A 49 7.86 0.93 -13.20
N PHE A 50 7.80 -0.40 -13.25
CA PHE A 50 7.25 -1.25 -12.20
C PHE A 50 7.96 -1.03 -10.85
N MET A 51 9.26 -0.78 -10.85
CA MET A 51 10.02 -0.54 -9.61
C MET A 51 9.53 0.68 -8.82
N THR A 52 9.20 1.77 -9.51
CA THR A 52 8.64 2.97 -8.88
C THR A 52 7.22 2.70 -8.40
N PHE A 53 6.41 2.06 -9.25
CA PHE A 53 5.03 1.72 -8.94
C PHE A 53 4.91 0.78 -7.73
N ILE A 54 5.71 -0.29 -7.65
CA ILE A 54 5.59 -1.31 -6.60
C ILE A 54 5.98 -0.78 -5.21
N ILE A 55 6.84 0.24 -5.13
CA ILE A 55 7.17 0.91 -3.87
C ILE A 55 5.93 1.64 -3.34
N GLN A 56 5.27 2.43 -4.20
CA GLN A 56 4.06 3.18 -3.84
C GLN A 56 2.89 2.23 -3.52
N PHE A 57 2.69 1.19 -4.35
CA PHE A 57 1.68 0.17 -4.11
C PHE A 57 1.85 -0.49 -2.74
N LYS A 58 3.08 -0.81 -2.33
CA LYS A 58 3.36 -1.43 -1.02
C LYS A 58 3.09 -0.49 0.15
N GLN A 59 3.31 0.81 -0.01
CA GLN A 59 3.04 1.80 1.03
C GLN A 59 1.54 1.84 1.34
N GLU A 60 0.69 1.85 0.32
CA GLU A 60 -0.76 1.81 0.51
C GLU A 60 -1.24 0.43 0.99
N ALA A 61 -0.71 -0.65 0.41
CA ALA A 61 -1.03 -2.02 0.82
C ALA A 61 -0.65 -2.35 2.26
N TYR A 62 0.36 -1.68 2.84
CA TYR A 62 0.73 -1.90 4.24
C TYR A 62 -0.40 -1.50 5.20
N LYS A 63 -1.17 -0.47 4.84
CA LYS A 63 -2.27 0.05 5.65
C LYS A 63 -3.48 -0.90 5.72
N THR A 64 -3.64 -1.81 4.76
CA THR A 64 -4.82 -2.72 4.69
C THR A 64 -4.71 -3.96 5.56
N GLY A 65 -3.49 -4.37 5.96
CA GLY A 65 -3.27 -5.64 6.67
C GLY A 65 -3.59 -6.89 5.84
N TRP A 66 -3.70 -6.77 4.51
CA TRP A 66 -4.07 -7.87 3.63
C TRP A 66 -3.02 -8.98 3.54
N ASN A 67 -3.49 -10.20 3.31
CA ASN A 67 -2.62 -11.36 3.07
C ASN A 67 -2.01 -11.35 1.66
N TYR A 68 -1.00 -12.18 1.43
CA TYR A 68 -0.30 -12.24 0.14
C TYR A 68 -1.18 -12.62 -1.06
N ASN A 69 -2.27 -13.36 -0.86
CA ASN A 69 -3.18 -13.72 -1.95
C ASN A 69 -3.99 -12.51 -2.42
N ALA A 70 -4.54 -11.75 -1.47
CA ALA A 70 -5.23 -10.49 -1.75
C ALA A 70 -4.28 -9.49 -2.42
N LEU A 71 -3.07 -9.30 -1.86
CA LEU A 71 -2.06 -8.42 -2.43
C LEU A 71 -1.65 -8.82 -3.85
N ARG A 72 -1.53 -10.12 -4.13
CA ARG A 72 -1.21 -10.60 -5.47
C ARG A 72 -2.34 -10.33 -6.46
N PHE A 73 -3.59 -10.57 -6.05
CA PHE A 73 -4.76 -10.31 -6.89
C PHE A 73 -4.87 -8.81 -7.23
N THR A 74 -4.81 -7.95 -6.22
CA THR A 74 -4.91 -6.49 -6.43
C THR A 74 -3.72 -5.95 -7.23
N LEU A 75 -2.51 -6.46 -6.99
CA LEU A 75 -1.35 -6.13 -7.81
C LEU A 75 -1.59 -6.51 -9.27
N HIS A 76 -2.13 -7.69 -9.54
CA HIS A 76 -2.47 -8.10 -10.91
C HIS A 76 -3.47 -7.14 -11.55
N CYS A 77 -4.54 -6.76 -10.85
CA CYS A 77 -5.54 -5.81 -11.35
C CYS A 77 -4.94 -4.45 -11.72
N ALA A 78 -4.00 -3.96 -10.92
CA ALA A 78 -3.36 -2.67 -11.07
C ALA A 78 -2.36 -2.56 -12.24
N LEU A 79 -1.94 -3.69 -12.84
CA LEU A 79 -0.98 -3.68 -13.95
C LEU A 79 -1.62 -3.22 -15.27
N PRO A 80 -0.82 -2.65 -16.18
CA PRO A 80 -1.24 -2.41 -17.55
C PRO A 80 -1.61 -3.70 -18.27
N GLN A 81 -2.49 -3.59 -19.27
CA GLN A 81 -2.93 -4.76 -20.04
C GLN A 81 -1.77 -5.46 -20.75
N TRP A 82 -0.82 -4.71 -21.33
CA TRP A 82 0.32 -5.29 -22.05
C TRP A 82 1.21 -6.16 -21.16
N ILE A 83 1.41 -5.78 -19.88
CA ILE A 83 2.13 -6.63 -18.92
C ILE A 83 1.32 -7.89 -18.63
N LYS A 84 0.01 -7.77 -18.41
CA LYS A 84 -0.88 -8.92 -18.14
C LYS A 84 -0.84 -9.94 -19.28
N ASP A 85 -0.83 -9.47 -20.52
CA ASP A 85 -0.78 -10.33 -21.71
C ASP A 85 0.52 -11.15 -21.75
N ILE A 86 1.67 -10.52 -21.47
CA ILE A 86 2.97 -11.21 -21.41
C ILE A 86 3.00 -12.20 -20.23
N LEU A 87 2.48 -11.80 -19.06
CA LEU A 87 2.42 -12.66 -17.89
C LEU A 87 1.55 -13.90 -18.11
N HIS A 88 0.53 -13.84 -18.96
CA HIS A 88 -0.31 -14.99 -19.28
C HIS A 88 0.47 -16.10 -20.00
N LEU A 89 1.49 -15.72 -20.79
CA LEU A 89 2.36 -16.63 -21.53
C LEU A 89 3.50 -17.20 -20.67
N ALA A 90 3.77 -16.59 -19.51
CA ALA A 90 4.86 -16.97 -18.63
C ALA A 90 4.48 -18.11 -17.65
N PRO A 91 5.45 -18.90 -17.14
CA PRO A 91 5.20 -19.88 -16.11
C PRO A 91 4.53 -19.28 -14.87
N LYS A 92 3.46 -19.93 -14.41
CA LYS A 92 2.64 -19.42 -13.30
C LYS A 92 3.47 -19.36 -12.02
N GLN A 93 3.62 -18.15 -11.49
CA GLN A 93 4.27 -17.93 -10.20
C GLN A 93 3.30 -18.24 -9.06
N THR A 94 3.72 -19.07 -8.10
CA THR A 94 2.91 -19.47 -6.93
C THR A 94 3.13 -18.54 -5.74
N THR A 95 4.25 -17.80 -5.71
CA THR A 95 4.59 -16.90 -4.62
C THR A 95 4.44 -15.44 -5.03
N TYR A 96 4.12 -14.57 -4.07
CA TYR A 96 4.03 -13.13 -4.30
C TYR A 96 5.37 -12.52 -4.74
N ASN A 97 6.48 -13.01 -4.18
CA ASN A 97 7.82 -12.54 -4.57
C ASN A 97 8.22 -13.01 -5.97
N GLY A 98 7.94 -14.26 -6.34
CA GLY A 98 8.16 -14.75 -7.71
C GLY A 98 7.32 -13.98 -8.73
N TYR A 99 6.08 -13.64 -8.37
CA TYR A 99 5.22 -12.82 -9.21
C TYR A 99 5.78 -11.41 -9.46
N LYS A 100 6.25 -10.72 -8.41
CA LYS A 100 6.92 -9.42 -8.56
C LYS A 100 8.18 -9.51 -9.41
N ALA A 101 9.02 -10.53 -9.17
CA ALA A 101 10.26 -10.71 -9.92
C ALA A 101 9.99 -10.89 -11.42
N LEU A 102 8.96 -11.67 -11.77
CA LEU A 102 8.55 -11.84 -13.15
C LEU A 102 8.05 -10.53 -13.78
N ILE A 103 7.24 -9.74 -13.06
CA ILE A 103 6.79 -8.43 -13.56
C ILE A 103 7.99 -7.50 -13.79
N THR A 104 8.93 -7.45 -12.84
CA THR A 104 10.16 -6.64 -12.99
C THR A 104 10.94 -7.04 -14.25
N GLN A 105 11.05 -8.34 -14.54
CA GLN A 105 11.72 -8.80 -15.76
C GLN A 105 10.99 -8.31 -17.01
N VAL A 106 9.67 -8.45 -17.06
CA VAL A 106 8.87 -7.97 -18.20
C VAL A 106 9.01 -6.47 -18.42
N ASP A 107 8.92 -5.67 -17.35
CA ASP A 107 9.05 -4.21 -17.36
C ASP A 107 10.47 -3.72 -17.69
N GLN A 108 11.51 -4.52 -17.48
CA GLN A 108 12.88 -4.17 -17.86
C GLN A 108 13.19 -4.46 -19.33
N HIS A 109 12.40 -5.33 -19.97
CA HIS A 109 12.62 -5.71 -21.35
C HIS A 109 11.93 -4.77 -22.36
N TYR A 110 11.05 -3.88 -21.90
CA TYR A 110 10.25 -2.94 -22.70
C TYR A 110 10.26 -1.54 -22.09
#